data_AF-A0A960DY91-F1
#
_entry.id   AF-A0A960DY91-F1
#
_cell.length_a   1.000
_cell.length_b   1.000
_cell.length_c   1.000
_cell.angle_alpha   90.00
_cell.angle_beta   90.00
_cell.angle_gamma   90.00
#
_symmetry.space_group_name_H-M   'P 1'
#
loop_
_entity.id
_entity.type
_entity.pdbx_description
1 polymer ?
#
loop_
_entity_poly.entity_id
_entity_poly.type
_entity_poly.pdbx_seq_one_letter_code
_entity_poly.pdbx_strand_id
1 'polypeptide(L)'
;MRRPVIALLLAAALLSACGGGGGSDDDAEGTTAPVAGALPEACATPPVAVDLRAGGDHPAGSEAFEATQAVALRTPILPGELAFDGASLSAAQSKAEITPLATYSLYLSDFEVDREVLRGRGLGQVVPPPGKTVGVVSLVPADEGGLAPGTVVTDGELGYDTNTTFAPLSLVVISDGDATAMAHTDVTGEAEVLALDDEQLCVAFDVTVEDDGELVYAGKGTVVAPVVRSDPAFFFT
;
A
#
# COMPACT_ATOMS: atom_id res chain seq x y z
N MET A 1 -19.40 26.97 62.18
CA MET A 1 -18.09 26.72 62.81
C MET A 1 -17.00 26.90 61.75
N ARG A 2 -15.99 27.72 62.10
CA ARG A 2 -14.64 27.96 61.54
C ARG A 2 -14.29 27.55 60.08
N ARG A 3 -13.99 28.59 59.27
CA ARG A 3 -12.97 28.68 58.18
C ARG A 3 -11.54 28.80 58.80
N PRO A 4 -10.42 29.00 58.05
CA PRO A 4 -9.88 28.50 56.75
C PRO A 4 -8.35 28.15 56.88
N VAL A 5 -7.58 28.22 55.76
CA VAL A 5 -6.11 28.54 55.57
C VAL A 5 -5.42 27.47 54.68
N ILE A 6 -5.14 27.69 53.39
CA ILE A 6 -4.09 28.49 52.70
C ILE A 6 -2.67 27.92 52.87
N ALA A 7 -1.99 27.65 51.74
CA ALA A 7 -0.63 28.10 51.36
C ALA A 7 0.16 27.01 50.60
N LEU A 8 1.14 27.27 49.74
CA LEU A 8 1.54 28.37 48.85
C LEU A 8 2.93 27.93 48.31
N LEU A 9 3.14 28.09 47.00
CA LEU A 9 4.39 28.53 46.33
C LEU A 9 5.73 27.74 46.39
N LEU A 10 6.27 27.57 45.16
CA LEU A 10 7.65 27.85 44.65
C LEU A 10 8.88 27.13 45.25
N ALA A 11 9.74 26.58 44.38
CA ALA A 11 10.92 27.31 43.87
C ALA A 11 11.83 26.41 43.00
N ALA A 12 12.50 27.07 42.05
CA ALA A 12 13.48 26.54 41.10
C ALA A 12 14.84 26.22 41.75
N ALA A 13 15.64 25.38 41.08
CA ALA A 13 17.09 25.36 41.22
C ALA A 13 17.74 25.18 39.84
N LEU A 14 18.18 26.29 39.26
CA LEU A 14 19.30 26.38 38.33
C LEU A 14 20.59 26.35 39.17
N LEU A 15 21.56 25.51 38.82
CA LEU A 15 22.98 25.73 39.09
C LEU A 15 23.82 25.08 37.98
N SER A 16 24.81 25.84 37.55
CA SER A 16 25.65 25.68 36.38
C SER A 16 27.04 25.10 36.72
N ALA A 17 27.67 24.53 35.68
CA ALA A 17 29.11 24.52 35.37
C ALA A 17 30.10 23.66 36.19
N CYS A 18 30.64 22.64 35.51
CA CYS A 18 32.06 22.27 35.36
C CYS A 18 32.11 21.32 34.14
N GLY A 19 32.86 21.48 33.05
CA GLY A 19 34.16 22.10 32.83
C GLY A 19 35.11 21.04 32.25
N GLY A 20 35.34 21.07 30.93
CA GLY A 20 36.29 20.23 30.18
C GLY A 20 35.59 19.38 29.11
N GLY A 21 35.86 19.47 27.81
CA GLY A 21 37.04 19.94 27.08
C GLY A 21 37.46 18.82 26.13
N GLY A 22 37.22 18.97 24.83
CA GLY A 22 37.64 18.01 23.81
C GLY A 22 36.72 18.04 22.59
N GLY A 23 37.18 18.67 21.51
CA GLY A 23 36.50 18.62 20.22
C GLY A 23 36.66 17.25 19.57
N SER A 24 35.62 16.87 18.84
CA SER A 24 35.69 16.22 17.53
C SER A 24 34.29 16.32 16.93
N ASP A 25 34.24 16.78 15.69
CA ASP A 25 33.12 16.66 14.78
C ASP A 25 32.71 15.19 14.70
N ASP A 26 31.44 14.90 14.96
CA ASP A 26 30.75 13.75 14.40
C ASP A 26 29.27 14.13 14.36
N ASP A 27 28.83 14.52 13.17
CA ASP A 27 27.43 14.56 12.76
C ASP A 27 26.83 13.17 12.96
N ALA A 28 26.30 12.93 14.16
CA ALA A 28 25.43 11.80 14.37
C ALA A 28 24.06 12.21 13.82
N GLU A 29 23.81 11.83 12.57
CA GLU A 29 22.46 11.67 12.02
C GLU A 29 21.63 10.91 13.05
N GLY A 30 20.83 11.66 13.80
CA GLY A 30 19.78 11.10 14.61
C GLY A 30 18.75 10.56 13.63
N THR A 31 18.86 9.27 13.29
CA THR A 31 17.78 8.49 12.71
C THR A 31 16.62 8.54 13.71
N THR A 32 15.74 9.53 13.54
CA THR A 32 14.42 9.50 14.14
C THR A 32 13.68 8.36 13.46
N ALA A 33 13.70 7.19 14.09
CA ALA A 33 12.77 6.14 13.76
C ALA A 33 11.36 6.75 13.76
N PRO A 34 10.55 6.52 12.71
CA PRO A 34 9.21 7.08 12.65
C PRO A 34 8.42 6.62 13.88
N VAL A 35 7.84 7.58 14.59
CA VAL A 35 6.94 7.32 15.70
C VAL A 35 5.75 6.54 15.13
N ALA A 36 5.54 5.32 15.63
CA ALA A 36 4.34 4.55 15.32
C ALA A 36 3.09 5.42 15.58
N GLY A 37 2.34 5.72 14.51
CA GLY A 37 1.01 6.33 14.61
C GLY A 37 0.81 7.70 13.95
N ALA A 38 1.85 8.33 13.36
CA ALA A 38 1.65 9.52 12.52
C ALA A 38 1.97 9.18 11.06
N LEU A 39 0.93 9.18 10.20
CA LEU A 39 1.12 9.08 8.76
C LEU A 39 1.98 10.27 8.26
N PRO A 40 2.86 10.07 7.28
CA PRO A 40 3.57 11.16 6.61
C PRO A 40 2.59 12.25 6.12
N GLU A 41 3.01 13.51 6.06
CA GLU A 41 2.12 14.62 5.68
C GLU A 41 1.50 14.44 4.27
N ALA A 42 2.21 13.77 3.37
CA ALA A 42 1.74 13.44 2.03
C ALA A 42 0.62 12.37 1.99
N CYS A 43 0.43 11.63 3.09
CA CYS A 43 -0.50 10.52 3.19
C CYS A 43 -1.90 11.02 3.56
N ALA A 44 -2.68 11.41 2.55
CA ALA A 44 -4.07 11.81 2.69
C ALA A 44 -5.03 10.62 2.54
N THR A 45 -6.02 10.54 3.43
CA THR A 45 -7.16 9.63 3.26
C THR A 45 -8.14 10.18 2.22
N PRO A 46 -8.77 9.33 1.40
CA PRO A 46 -9.84 9.74 0.50
C PRO A 46 -10.92 10.59 1.20
N PRO A 47 -11.51 11.59 0.52
CA PRO A 47 -11.39 11.85 -0.93
C PRO A 47 -10.06 12.50 -1.32
N VAL A 48 -9.44 11.98 -2.37
CA VAL A 48 -8.17 12.48 -2.94
C VAL A 48 -8.27 12.53 -4.46
N ALA A 49 -7.73 13.59 -5.06
CA ALA A 49 -7.60 13.68 -6.49
C ALA A 49 -6.45 12.77 -6.94
N VAL A 50 -6.75 11.81 -7.82
CA VAL A 50 -5.74 11.01 -8.51
C VAL A 50 -5.92 11.19 -10.01
N ASP A 51 -4.82 11.29 -10.74
CA ASP A 51 -4.86 11.33 -12.18
C ASP A 51 -4.93 9.88 -12.67
N LEU A 52 -6.13 9.38 -12.97
CA LEU A 52 -6.33 8.06 -13.57
C LEU A 52 -6.89 8.26 -14.97
N ARG A 53 -6.13 7.84 -15.98
CA ARG A 53 -6.50 7.96 -17.39
C ARG A 53 -6.61 6.58 -17.99
N ALA A 54 -7.68 6.33 -18.73
CA ALA A 54 -7.72 5.27 -19.74
C ALA A 54 -7.55 5.89 -21.12
N GLY A 55 -6.71 5.30 -21.94
CA GLY A 55 -6.56 5.62 -23.36
C GLY A 55 -7.44 4.74 -24.25
N GLY A 56 -7.23 4.83 -25.56
CA GLY A 56 -8.10 4.19 -26.56
C GLY A 56 -9.47 4.88 -26.74
N ASP A 57 -10.42 4.18 -27.37
CA ASP A 57 -11.73 4.72 -27.76
C ASP A 57 -12.70 5.00 -26.58
N HIS A 58 -12.30 4.66 -25.35
CA HIS A 58 -13.11 4.81 -24.14
C HIS A 58 -12.30 5.48 -23.03
N PRO A 59 -12.08 6.81 -23.09
CA PRO A 59 -11.47 7.51 -21.97
C PRO A 59 -12.36 7.37 -20.73
N ALA A 60 -11.84 6.74 -19.68
CA ALA A 60 -12.44 6.80 -18.36
C ALA A 60 -12.48 8.27 -17.90
N GLY A 61 -13.56 8.66 -17.23
CA GLY A 61 -14.01 10.04 -17.12
C GLY A 61 -12.98 11.08 -16.66
N SER A 62 -12.82 12.12 -17.49
CA SER A 62 -12.13 13.41 -17.25
C SER A 62 -10.65 13.34 -16.87
N GLU A 63 -9.91 14.42 -17.15
CA GLU A 63 -8.48 14.58 -16.84
C GLU A 63 -8.12 14.47 -15.33
N ALA A 64 -9.10 14.21 -14.45
CA ALA A 64 -8.93 13.99 -13.01
C ALA A 64 -10.02 13.05 -12.48
N PHE A 65 -9.62 11.93 -11.86
CA PHE A 65 -10.50 11.02 -11.14
C PHE A 65 -10.47 11.37 -9.64
N GLU A 66 -11.62 11.70 -9.05
CA GLU A 66 -11.69 11.87 -7.60
C GLU A 66 -11.93 10.51 -6.96
N ALA A 67 -10.87 9.91 -6.41
CA ALA A 67 -11.00 8.71 -5.62
C ALA A 67 -11.65 9.07 -4.28
N THR A 68 -12.93 8.75 -4.14
CA THR A 68 -13.68 8.94 -2.88
C THR A 68 -13.47 7.77 -1.92
N GLN A 69 -12.96 6.65 -2.42
CA GLN A 69 -12.62 5.45 -1.67
C GLN A 69 -11.28 4.88 -2.11
N ALA A 70 -10.60 4.27 -1.13
CA ALA A 70 -9.42 3.45 -1.36
C ALA A 70 -9.44 2.27 -0.40
N VAL A 71 -9.03 1.09 -0.87
CA VAL A 71 -8.87 -0.12 -0.04
C VAL A 71 -7.67 -0.91 -0.56
N ALA A 72 -6.78 -1.36 0.33
CA ALA A 72 -5.65 -2.20 -0.04
C ALA A 72 -5.95 -3.66 0.33
N LEU A 73 -6.04 -4.56 -0.65
CA LEU A 73 -6.11 -6.00 -0.39
C LEU A 73 -4.70 -6.57 -0.28
N ARG A 74 -4.38 -7.13 0.89
CA ARG A 74 -3.15 -7.87 1.14
C ARG A 74 -3.38 -9.36 0.91
N THR A 75 -2.69 -9.93 -0.08
CA THR A 75 -2.71 -11.38 -0.37
C THR A 75 -1.32 -11.98 -0.14
N PRO A 76 -1.17 -12.97 0.76
CA PRO A 76 0.13 -13.58 1.06
C PRO A 76 0.77 -14.26 -0.16
N ILE A 77 2.10 -14.24 -0.21
CA ILE A 77 2.92 -14.99 -1.17
C ILE A 77 3.78 -15.98 -0.38
N LEU A 78 3.79 -17.24 -0.82
CA LEU A 78 4.58 -18.32 -0.25
C LEU A 78 5.53 -18.89 -1.32
N PRO A 79 6.78 -18.38 -1.42
CA PRO A 79 7.72 -18.78 -2.46
C PRO A 79 8.02 -20.29 -2.45
N GLY A 80 8.34 -20.82 -3.63
CA GLY A 80 8.76 -22.21 -3.84
C GLY A 80 7.63 -23.23 -4.05
N GLU A 81 8.02 -24.49 -4.26
CA GLU A 81 7.07 -25.58 -4.51
C GLU A 81 6.42 -26.07 -3.22
N LEU A 82 5.20 -25.58 -2.92
CA LEU A 82 4.36 -26.22 -1.91
C LEU A 82 3.80 -27.53 -2.48
N ALA A 83 4.29 -28.67 -1.98
CA ALA A 83 3.69 -29.97 -2.27
C ALA A 83 2.32 -30.07 -1.57
N PHE A 84 1.23 -29.87 -2.31
CA PHE A 84 -0.13 -29.85 -1.76
C PHE A 84 -0.67 -31.26 -1.39
N ASP A 85 -0.33 -31.76 -0.21
CA ASP A 85 -1.13 -32.75 0.53
C ASP A 85 -2.01 -32.09 1.62
N GLY A 86 -2.95 -32.82 2.23
CA GLY A 86 -3.87 -32.23 3.23
C GLY A 86 -3.18 -31.68 4.49
N ALA A 87 -2.04 -32.23 4.89
CA ALA A 87 -1.25 -31.74 6.02
C ALA A 87 -0.45 -30.48 5.63
N SER A 88 -0.02 -30.40 4.37
CA SER A 88 0.67 -29.24 3.81
C SER A 88 -0.24 -28.02 3.69
N LEU A 89 -1.55 -28.19 3.47
CA LEU A 89 -2.48 -27.06 3.31
C LEU A 89 -2.67 -26.29 4.62
N SER A 90 -2.89 -26.98 5.75
CA SER A 90 -3.00 -26.31 7.05
C SER A 90 -1.69 -25.63 7.43
N ALA A 91 -0.55 -26.25 7.13
CA ALA A 91 0.76 -25.64 7.36
C ALA A 91 0.99 -24.41 6.46
N ALA A 92 0.56 -24.46 5.19
CA ALA A 92 0.63 -23.34 4.25
C ALA A 92 -0.26 -22.18 4.70
N GLN A 93 -1.49 -22.45 5.16
CA GLN A 93 -2.38 -21.43 5.72
C GLN A 93 -1.74 -20.72 6.92
N SER A 94 -1.17 -21.48 7.87
CA SER A 94 -0.46 -20.87 9.00
C SER A 94 0.77 -20.05 8.58
N LYS A 95 1.47 -20.45 7.50
CA LYS A 95 2.55 -19.64 6.92
C LYS A 95 2.02 -18.37 6.25
N ALA A 96 0.91 -18.45 5.52
CA ALA A 96 0.26 -17.33 4.85
C ALA A 96 -0.18 -16.25 5.86
N GLU A 97 -0.57 -16.64 7.07
CA GLU A 97 -0.97 -15.71 8.14
C GLU A 97 0.19 -14.84 8.66
N ILE A 98 1.43 -15.33 8.59
CA ILE A 98 2.59 -14.69 9.24
C ILE A 98 3.69 -14.25 8.28
N THR A 99 3.65 -14.67 7.01
CA THR A 99 4.66 -14.28 6.03
C THR A 99 4.67 -12.75 5.84
N PRO A 100 5.85 -12.11 5.81
CA PRO A 100 5.94 -10.69 5.45
C PRO A 100 5.67 -10.47 3.96
N LEU A 101 5.86 -11.50 3.14
CA LEU A 101 5.74 -11.43 1.68
C LEU A 101 4.26 -11.47 1.27
N ALA A 102 3.79 -10.40 0.64
CA ALA A 102 2.41 -10.29 0.17
C ALA A 102 2.31 -9.32 -1.00
N THR A 103 1.36 -9.59 -1.91
CA THR A 103 0.91 -8.59 -2.88
C THR A 103 -0.01 -7.60 -2.16
N TYR A 104 0.06 -6.32 -2.54
CA TYR A 104 -0.90 -5.31 -2.14
C TYR A 104 -1.60 -4.77 -3.38
N SER A 105 -2.90 -5.06 -3.52
CA SER A 105 -3.74 -4.51 -4.59
C SER A 105 -4.54 -3.34 -4.03
N LEU A 106 -4.17 -2.12 -4.43
CA LEU A 106 -4.79 -0.87 -4.04
C LEU A 106 -5.94 -0.55 -5.00
N TYR A 107 -7.18 -0.73 -4.52
CA TYR A 107 -8.39 -0.36 -5.24
C TYR A 107 -8.70 1.11 -4.98
N LEU A 108 -8.87 1.89 -6.05
CA LEU A 108 -9.20 3.32 -6.05
C LEU A 108 -10.51 3.51 -6.80
N SER A 109 -11.54 4.03 -6.12
CA SER A 109 -12.89 4.13 -6.67
C SER A 109 -13.56 5.46 -6.32
N ASP A 110 -14.52 5.87 -7.15
CA ASP A 110 -15.45 6.98 -6.87
C ASP A 110 -16.81 6.46 -6.32
N PHE A 111 -16.82 5.20 -5.89
CA PHE A 111 -17.94 4.48 -5.28
C PHE A 111 -17.46 3.61 -4.11
N GLU A 112 -18.38 3.13 -3.28
CA GLU A 112 -18.04 2.29 -2.13
C GLU A 112 -17.56 0.90 -2.54
N VAL A 113 -16.38 0.50 -2.07
CA VAL A 113 -15.86 -0.86 -2.24
C VAL A 113 -16.31 -1.73 -1.08
N ASP A 114 -17.07 -2.78 -1.37
CA ASP A 114 -17.43 -3.78 -0.37
C ASP A 114 -16.21 -4.60 0.03
N ARG A 115 -15.74 -4.39 1.26
CA ARG A 115 -14.57 -5.07 1.81
C ARG A 115 -14.80 -6.56 2.01
N GLU A 116 -16.04 -7.01 2.19
CA GLU A 116 -16.34 -8.44 2.33
C GLU A 116 -16.13 -9.19 1.01
N VAL A 117 -16.36 -8.53 -0.14
CA VAL A 117 -16.02 -9.10 -1.46
C VAL A 117 -14.52 -9.34 -1.58
N LEU A 118 -13.71 -8.40 -1.08
CA LEU A 118 -12.24 -8.52 -1.08
C LEU A 118 -11.71 -9.59 -0.11
N ARG A 119 -12.40 -9.84 1.01
CA ARG A 119 -12.03 -10.89 1.97
C ARG A 119 -12.36 -12.30 1.51
N GLY A 120 -13.24 -12.43 0.51
CA GLY A 120 -13.66 -13.73 -0.02
C GLY A 120 -12.52 -14.57 -0.57
N ARG A 121 -12.79 -15.85 -0.86
CA ARG A 121 -11.81 -16.72 -1.54
C ARG A 121 -11.61 -16.26 -2.98
N GLY A 122 -10.37 -15.96 -3.35
CA GLY A 122 -10.01 -15.48 -4.69
C GLY A 122 -9.64 -13.99 -4.69
N LEU A 123 -9.37 -13.45 -5.88
CA LEU A 123 -8.97 -12.04 -6.06
C LEU A 123 -10.10 -11.02 -5.93
N GLY A 124 -11.17 -11.34 -5.20
CA GLY A 124 -12.31 -10.46 -4.91
C GLY A 124 -12.62 -9.48 -6.04
N GLN A 125 -13.38 -9.90 -7.07
CA GLN A 125 -13.61 -9.02 -8.23
C GLN A 125 -14.51 -7.84 -7.82
N VAL A 126 -13.92 -6.65 -7.70
CA VAL A 126 -14.67 -5.41 -7.57
C VAL A 126 -15.28 -5.10 -8.93
N VAL A 127 -16.62 -5.09 -8.99
CA VAL A 127 -17.36 -4.76 -10.20
C VAL A 127 -17.87 -3.33 -10.07
N PRO A 128 -17.43 -2.39 -10.93
CA PRO A 128 -17.97 -1.04 -10.93
C PRO A 128 -19.49 -1.03 -11.20
N PRO A 129 -20.27 -0.21 -10.48
CA PRO A 129 -21.64 0.09 -10.87
C PRO A 129 -21.72 0.77 -12.25
N PRO A 130 -22.92 0.86 -12.85
CA PRO A 130 -23.05 1.48 -14.16
C PRO A 130 -22.49 2.90 -14.25
N GLY A 131 -21.66 3.15 -15.26
CA GLY A 131 -20.96 4.43 -15.46
C GLY A 131 -19.88 4.76 -14.43
N LYS A 132 -19.39 3.78 -13.66
CA LYS A 132 -18.31 3.93 -12.68
C LYS A 132 -17.03 3.21 -13.13
N THR A 133 -15.93 3.57 -12.47
CA THR A 133 -14.59 3.03 -12.76
C THR A 133 -13.86 2.72 -11.46
N VAL A 134 -13.06 1.65 -11.45
CA VAL A 134 -12.10 1.36 -10.39
C VAL A 134 -10.71 1.20 -10.99
N GLY A 135 -9.74 1.90 -10.42
CA GLY A 135 -8.31 1.67 -10.66
C GLY A 135 -7.77 0.67 -9.65
N VAL A 136 -6.90 -0.23 -10.09
CA VAL A 136 -6.22 -1.20 -9.22
C VAL A 136 -4.72 -1.08 -9.47
N VAL A 137 -3.99 -0.52 -8.51
CA VAL A 137 -2.52 -0.50 -8.51
C VAL A 137 -2.05 -1.69 -7.68
N SER A 138 -1.32 -2.62 -8.28
CA SER A 138 -0.78 -3.78 -7.55
C SER A 138 0.71 -3.63 -7.34
N LEU A 139 1.13 -3.90 -6.10
CA LEU A 139 2.51 -3.88 -5.64
C LEU A 139 2.90 -5.29 -5.20
N VAL A 140 3.96 -5.82 -5.79
CA VAL A 140 4.59 -7.07 -5.36
C VAL A 140 6.03 -6.75 -4.94
N PRO A 141 6.43 -7.12 -3.71
CA PRO A 141 7.79 -6.88 -3.26
C PRO A 141 8.79 -7.64 -4.15
N ALA A 142 9.88 -6.98 -4.56
CA ALA A 142 10.93 -7.66 -5.32
C ALA A 142 11.77 -8.59 -4.44
N ASP A 143 11.86 -8.32 -3.13
CA ASP A 143 12.71 -9.04 -2.18
C ASP A 143 11.89 -9.87 -1.17
N GLU A 144 12.49 -10.94 -0.64
CA GLU A 144 11.88 -11.84 0.36
C GLU A 144 11.46 -11.12 1.66
N GLY A 145 12.02 -9.92 1.91
CA GLY A 145 11.69 -9.10 3.08
C GLY A 145 10.28 -8.50 3.07
N GLY A 146 9.58 -8.55 1.92
CA GLY A 146 8.28 -7.89 1.76
C GLY A 146 8.40 -6.39 1.50
N LEU A 147 7.27 -5.69 1.53
CA LEU A 147 7.22 -4.23 1.42
C LEU A 147 7.47 -3.58 2.78
N ALA A 148 8.18 -2.45 2.79
CA ALA A 148 8.40 -1.62 3.97
C ALA A 148 8.31 -0.13 3.60
N PRO A 149 8.17 0.78 4.58
CA PRO A 149 8.30 2.21 4.31
C PRO A 149 9.63 2.55 3.64
N GLY A 150 9.59 3.35 2.58
CA GLY A 150 10.73 3.69 1.72
C GLY A 150 10.99 2.68 0.60
N THR A 151 10.25 1.57 0.53
CA THR A 151 10.35 0.65 -0.62
C THR A 151 9.79 1.34 -1.87
N VAL A 152 10.61 1.41 -2.92
CA VAL A 152 10.20 1.80 -4.26
C VAL A 152 10.00 0.54 -5.09
N VAL A 153 8.81 0.38 -5.64
CA VAL A 153 8.42 -0.72 -6.52
C VAL A 153 8.42 -0.20 -7.94
N THR A 154 9.16 -0.86 -8.83
CA THR A 154 9.18 -0.62 -10.28
C THR A 154 8.92 -1.93 -10.99
N ASP A 155 8.66 -1.91 -12.30
CA ASP A 155 8.72 -3.14 -13.09
C ASP A 155 10.13 -3.78 -13.01
N GLY A 156 10.19 -5.11 -13.10
CA GLY A 156 11.43 -5.86 -12.93
C GLY A 156 11.25 -7.34 -12.56
N GLU A 157 12.37 -8.00 -12.28
CA GLU A 157 12.40 -9.40 -11.85
C GLU A 157 12.27 -9.52 -10.31
N LEU A 158 11.62 -10.60 -9.85
CA LEU A 158 11.60 -10.94 -8.44
C LEU A 158 12.93 -11.58 -8.03
N GLY A 159 13.40 -11.25 -6.83
CA GLY A 159 14.57 -11.87 -6.19
C GLY A 159 14.28 -13.23 -5.56
N TYR A 160 13.11 -13.81 -5.81
CA TYR A 160 12.67 -15.10 -5.27
C TYR A 160 11.80 -15.86 -6.28
N ASP A 161 11.82 -17.18 -6.19
CA ASP A 161 11.11 -18.05 -7.12
C ASP A 161 9.64 -18.26 -6.70
N THR A 162 8.74 -18.02 -7.64
CA THR A 162 7.30 -18.29 -7.49
C THR A 162 6.79 -19.17 -8.63
N ASN A 163 5.75 -19.96 -8.36
CA ASN A 163 5.03 -20.68 -9.42
C ASN A 163 4.10 -19.74 -10.19
N THR A 164 3.60 -18.70 -9.53
CA THR A 164 2.78 -17.64 -10.09
C THR A 164 3.69 -16.57 -10.67
N THR A 165 3.48 -16.20 -11.93
CA THR A 165 4.19 -15.07 -12.53
C THR A 165 3.58 -13.76 -12.03
N PHE A 166 4.44 -12.84 -11.59
CA PHE A 166 4.04 -11.51 -11.14
C PHE A 166 4.77 -10.44 -11.96
N ALA A 167 4.07 -9.36 -12.26
CA ALA A 167 4.68 -8.06 -12.52
C ALA A 167 4.79 -7.33 -11.17
N PRO A 168 5.98 -6.83 -10.76
CA PRO A 168 6.11 -6.17 -9.47
C PRO A 168 5.23 -4.95 -9.30
N LEU A 169 5.03 -4.21 -10.40
CA LEU A 169 4.13 -3.08 -10.48
C LEU A 169 3.13 -3.30 -11.61
N SER A 170 1.84 -3.14 -11.34
CA SER A 170 0.83 -3.11 -12.40
C SER A 170 -0.30 -2.13 -12.11
N LEU A 171 -0.91 -1.62 -13.18
CA LEU A 171 -2.13 -0.81 -13.13
C LEU A 171 -3.19 -1.46 -14.01
N VAL A 172 -4.38 -1.62 -13.44
CA VAL A 172 -5.58 -2.05 -14.16
C VAL A 172 -6.68 -1.03 -13.93
N VAL A 173 -7.37 -0.61 -14.99
CA VAL A 173 -8.58 0.20 -14.85
C VAL A 173 -9.75 -0.63 -15.36
N ILE A 174 -10.73 -0.82 -14.48
CA ILE A 174 -11.95 -1.58 -14.79
C ILE A 174 -13.10 -0.58 -14.87
N SER A 175 -13.79 -0.56 -16.00
CA SER A 175 -14.98 0.27 -16.20
C SER A 175 -16.24 -0.60 -16.37
N ASP A 176 -17.41 0.03 -16.19
CA ASP A 176 -18.68 -0.60 -16.49
C ASP A 176 -18.73 -1.18 -17.91
N GLY A 177 -19.15 -2.43 -18.04
CA GLY A 177 -19.24 -3.14 -19.32
C GLY A 177 -17.98 -3.89 -19.76
N ASP A 178 -16.85 -3.76 -19.06
CA ASP A 178 -15.63 -4.51 -19.37
C ASP A 178 -15.81 -6.00 -19.07
N ALA A 179 -15.81 -6.83 -20.12
CA ALA A 179 -16.04 -8.28 -19.99
C ALA A 179 -14.87 -9.01 -19.33
N THR A 180 -13.65 -8.46 -19.40
CA THR A 180 -12.43 -8.94 -18.76
C THR A 180 -11.43 -7.79 -18.72
N ALA A 181 -11.21 -7.18 -17.55
CA ALA A 181 -10.08 -6.27 -17.37
C ALA A 181 -8.79 -7.08 -17.49
N MET A 182 -7.99 -6.79 -18.52
CA MET A 182 -6.69 -7.43 -18.68
C MET A 182 -5.66 -6.60 -17.92
N ALA A 183 -4.86 -7.25 -17.08
CA ALA A 183 -3.72 -6.58 -16.47
C ALA A 183 -2.65 -6.38 -17.54
N HIS A 184 -2.21 -5.15 -17.72
CA HIS A 184 -1.04 -4.85 -18.54
C HIS A 184 0.19 -4.98 -17.65
N THR A 185 1.15 -5.78 -18.09
CA THR A 185 2.39 -6.04 -17.35
C THR A 185 3.50 -5.06 -17.69
N ASP A 186 3.35 -4.31 -18.78
CA ASP A 186 4.39 -3.43 -19.31
C ASP A 186 4.21 -2.02 -18.73
N VAL A 187 4.28 -1.94 -17.41
CA VAL A 187 4.10 -0.69 -16.67
C VAL A 187 5.43 0.02 -16.55
N THR A 188 5.45 1.30 -16.95
CA THR A 188 6.56 2.21 -16.70
C THR A 188 6.24 3.11 -15.52
N GLY A 189 7.29 3.60 -14.84
CA GLY A 189 7.15 4.44 -13.65
C GLY A 189 7.42 3.68 -12.35
N GLU A 190 6.90 4.18 -11.24
CA GLU A 190 7.21 3.67 -9.90
C GLU A 190 6.08 3.89 -8.89
N ALA A 191 6.13 3.12 -7.81
CA ALA A 191 5.31 3.32 -6.63
C ALA A 191 6.15 3.21 -5.36
N GLU A 192 6.13 4.25 -4.53
CA GLU A 192 6.82 4.32 -3.25
C GLU A 192 5.85 4.05 -2.09
N VAL A 193 6.21 3.10 -1.23
CA VAL A 193 5.51 2.84 0.02
C VAL A 193 5.96 3.87 1.05
N LEU A 194 5.10 4.86 1.33
CA LEU A 194 5.41 5.92 2.29
C LEU A 194 5.15 5.49 3.74
N ALA A 195 4.14 4.64 3.95
CA ALA A 195 3.82 4.04 5.23
C ALA A 195 3.10 2.70 5.01
N LEU A 196 3.38 1.72 5.87
CA LEU A 196 2.70 0.43 5.86
C LEU A 196 2.66 -0.14 7.28
N ASP A 197 1.46 -0.49 7.73
CA ASP A 197 1.21 -1.27 8.93
C ASP A 197 0.07 -2.29 8.71
N ASP A 198 -0.41 -2.90 9.78
CA ASP A 198 -1.46 -3.92 9.72
C ASP A 198 -2.84 -3.36 9.35
N GLU A 199 -3.06 -2.06 9.52
CA GLU A 199 -4.33 -1.38 9.33
C GLU A 199 -4.36 -0.55 8.05
N GLN A 200 -3.21 -0.03 7.59
CA GLN A 200 -3.15 1.00 6.56
C GLN A 200 -1.90 0.86 5.67
N LEU A 201 -2.08 1.21 4.40
CA LEU A 201 -1.03 1.36 3.40
C LEU A 201 -1.12 2.77 2.83
N CYS A 202 -0.01 3.50 2.83
CA CYS A 202 0.14 4.77 2.11
C CYS A 202 1.15 4.60 0.99
N VAL A 203 0.72 4.91 -0.23
CA VAL A 203 1.53 4.77 -1.45
C VAL A 203 1.47 6.06 -2.24
N ALA A 204 2.63 6.52 -2.70
CA ALA A 204 2.74 7.47 -3.81
C ALA A 204 3.06 6.67 -5.07
N PHE A 205 2.34 6.92 -6.17
CA PHE A 205 2.55 6.23 -7.43
C PHE A 205 2.48 7.20 -8.60
N ASP A 206 3.28 6.93 -9.63
CA ASP A 206 3.26 7.59 -10.93
C ASP A 206 3.60 6.51 -11.97
N VAL A 207 2.57 5.99 -12.61
CA VAL A 207 2.64 4.81 -13.47
C VAL A 207 1.97 5.05 -14.80
N THR A 208 2.53 4.48 -15.85
CA THR A 208 2.01 4.58 -17.22
C THR A 208 2.10 3.22 -17.89
N VAL A 209 1.03 2.85 -18.59
CA VAL A 209 0.89 1.65 -19.40
C VAL A 209 0.71 2.10 -20.84
N GLU A 210 1.59 1.62 -21.72
CA GLU A 210 1.51 1.86 -23.16
C GLU A 210 1.43 0.52 -23.91
N ASP A 211 0.75 0.51 -25.05
CA ASP A 211 0.67 -0.61 -25.98
C ASP A 211 0.94 -0.07 -27.39
N ASP A 212 1.94 -0.65 -28.08
CA ASP A 212 2.44 -0.17 -29.38
C ASP A 212 2.73 1.35 -29.46
N GLY A 213 3.12 1.96 -28.33
CA GLY A 213 3.42 3.40 -28.23
C GLY A 213 2.19 4.30 -28.08
N GLU A 214 1.01 3.72 -27.89
CA GLU A 214 -0.21 4.41 -27.51
C GLU A 214 -0.45 4.27 -26.01
N LEU A 215 -0.87 5.36 -25.37
CA LEU A 215 -1.26 5.33 -23.96
C LEU A 215 -2.47 4.41 -23.78
N VAL A 216 -2.35 3.42 -22.90
CA VAL A 216 -3.47 2.57 -22.46
C VAL A 216 -3.98 3.04 -21.12
N TYR A 217 -3.11 3.21 -20.12
CA TYR A 217 -3.50 3.71 -18.81
C TYR A 217 -2.42 4.62 -18.22
N ALA A 218 -2.81 5.64 -17.46
CA ALA A 218 -1.88 6.37 -16.59
C ALA A 218 -2.50 6.55 -15.21
N GLY A 219 -1.66 6.54 -14.19
CA GLY A 219 -2.07 6.67 -12.79
C GLY A 219 -1.06 7.48 -12.01
N LYS A 220 -1.48 8.59 -11.40
CA LYS A 220 -0.63 9.38 -10.51
C LYS A 220 -1.37 9.86 -9.27
N GLY A 221 -0.78 9.67 -8.10
CA GLY A 221 -1.31 10.19 -6.85
C GLY A 221 -0.61 9.68 -5.59
N THR A 222 -1.06 10.17 -4.44
CA THR A 222 -0.67 9.66 -3.13
C THR A 222 -1.92 9.35 -2.33
N VAL A 223 -2.05 8.11 -1.86
CA VAL A 223 -3.30 7.61 -1.27
C VAL A 223 -3.01 6.78 -0.04
N VAL A 224 -3.79 7.01 1.02
CA VAL A 224 -3.90 6.13 2.18
C VAL A 224 -5.11 5.23 2.02
N ALA A 225 -4.90 3.93 2.16
CA ALA A 225 -5.95 2.93 2.11
C ALA A 225 -5.91 2.01 3.34
N PRO A 226 -7.06 1.70 3.96
CA PRO A 226 -7.13 0.63 4.94
C PRO A 226 -6.76 -0.70 4.30
N VAL A 227 -5.99 -1.50 5.03
CA VAL A 227 -5.58 -2.85 4.63
C VAL A 227 -6.66 -3.85 5.02
N VAL A 228 -7.07 -4.64 4.04
CA VAL A 228 -7.91 -5.82 4.19
C VAL A 228 -7.04 -7.03 3.86
N ARG A 229 -7.02 -8.03 4.74
CA ARG A 229 -6.31 -9.29 4.49
C ARG A 229 -7.24 -10.27 3.76
N SER A 230 -6.71 -10.97 2.75
CA SER A 230 -7.41 -12.10 2.14
C SER A 230 -7.63 -13.23 3.15
N ASP A 231 -8.59 -14.12 2.86
CA ASP A 231 -8.72 -15.39 3.57
C ASP A 231 -7.35 -16.12 3.56
N PRO A 232 -6.83 -16.63 4.70
CA PRO A 232 -5.56 -17.36 4.73
C PRO A 232 -5.51 -18.64 3.88
N ALA A 233 -6.66 -19.16 3.45
CA ALA A 233 -6.77 -20.22 2.46
C ALA A 233 -6.53 -19.74 1.03
N PHE A 234 -6.39 -18.43 0.81
CA PHE A 234 -6.05 -17.79 -0.45
C PHE A 234 -4.71 -17.06 -0.34
N PHE A 235 -3.70 -17.64 -0.97
CA PHE A 235 -2.34 -17.14 -1.08
C PHE A 235 -1.78 -17.53 -2.43
N PHE A 236 -0.73 -16.85 -2.85
CA PHE A 236 0.04 -17.21 -4.01
C PHE A 236 1.23 -18.08 -3.65
N THR A 237 1.72 -18.82 -4.64
CA THR A 237 2.97 -19.61 -4.56
C THR A 237 3.83 -19.28 -5.75
#